data_AF-A0A8F5BX44-F1
#
_entry.id   AF-A0A8F5BX44-F1
#
_cell.length_a   1.000
_cell.length_b   1.000
_cell.length_c   1.000
_cell.angle_alpha   90.00
_cell.angle_beta   90.00
_cell.angle_gamma   90.00
#
_symmetry.space_group_name_H-M   'P 1'
#
loop_
_entity.id
_entity.type
_entity.pdbx_description
1 polymer ?
#
loop_
_entity_poly.entity_id
_entity_poly.type
_entity_poly.pdbx_seq_one_letter_code
_entity_poly.pdbx_strand_id
1 'polypeptide(L)'
;MVKIDVNKLDNEQKIRILKKAIEKYGLSYVAQKLGIDRSTLYKYVAGRVKKVQDEIISTTAEMLSVEELSDAIYGLKTIDVDPTVALSVIVKAMRDEGFRNFFLTLLYQYMRDYLNTTTSTYIVSEEDVKKFEVLLSDKSKSTKDMRMRYLKRALSELSYELSPDGIREILIEADSPNVARHMANSLKLFIKTVVKEKNPGLAHLLYSSFTVPKGKYKHRPENLNIETLKKIFDAIEHQGAIEGDSRIHCDFNLFL
;
A
#
# COMPACT_ATOMS: atom_id res chain seq x y z
N MET A 1 26.15 7.02 -15.55
CA MET A 1 26.09 6.15 -16.74
C MET A 1 25.15 5.01 -16.41
N VAL A 2 24.09 4.83 -17.19
CA VAL A 2 23.10 3.77 -16.96
C VAL A 2 23.72 2.45 -17.41
N LYS A 3 24.07 1.58 -16.46
CA LYS A 3 24.52 0.21 -16.75
C LYS A 3 23.28 -0.68 -16.85
N ILE A 4 22.91 -1.05 -18.07
CA ILE A 4 21.87 -2.04 -18.31
C ILE A 4 22.45 -3.42 -18.02
N ASP A 5 21.71 -4.24 -17.28
CA ASP A 5 22.08 -5.64 -17.04
C ASP A 5 21.75 -6.49 -18.27
N VAL A 6 22.75 -6.67 -19.13
CA VAL A 6 22.64 -7.37 -20.42
C VAL A 6 22.24 -8.85 -20.27
N ASN A 7 22.46 -9.45 -19.09
CA ASN A 7 22.11 -10.85 -18.81
C ASN A 7 20.60 -11.06 -18.73
N LYS A 8 19.83 -10.01 -18.42
CA LYS A 8 18.37 -10.05 -18.31
C LYS A 8 17.67 -9.83 -19.65
N LEU A 9 18.40 -9.48 -20.71
CA LEU A 9 17.84 -9.24 -22.03
C LEU A 9 17.72 -10.55 -22.82
N ASP A 10 16.59 -10.71 -23.50
CA ASP A 10 16.42 -11.79 -24.47
C ASP A 10 17.23 -11.52 -25.76
N ASN A 11 17.41 -12.56 -26.57
CA ASN A 11 18.17 -12.43 -27.82
C ASN A 11 17.51 -11.47 -28.83
N GLU A 12 16.19 -11.32 -28.80
CA GLU A 12 15.47 -10.44 -29.72
C GLU A 12 15.69 -8.98 -29.36
N GLN A 13 15.62 -8.64 -28.06
CA GLN A 13 15.96 -7.34 -27.48
C GLN A 13 17.41 -6.98 -27.79
N LYS A 14 18.35 -7.92 -27.65
CA LYS A 14 19.76 -7.73 -28.04
C LYS A 14 19.91 -7.37 -29.52
N ILE A 15 19.15 -8.03 -30.40
CA ILE A 15 19.14 -7.72 -31.84
C ILE A 15 18.51 -6.35 -32.11
N ARG A 16 17.45 -5.96 -31.39
CA ARG A 16 16.81 -4.64 -31.52
C ARG A 16 17.74 -3.50 -31.12
N ILE A 17 18.53 -3.66 -30.06
CA ILE A 17 19.57 -2.70 -29.65
C ILE A 17 20.59 -2.48 -30.77
N LEU A 18 21.08 -3.58 -31.38
CA LEU A 18 22.01 -3.50 -32.52
C LEU A 18 21.39 -2.82 -33.74
N LYS A 19 20.12 -3.13 -34.07
CA LYS A 19 19.39 -2.47 -35.16
C LYS A 19 19.28 -0.98 -34.94
N LYS A 20 18.91 -0.56 -33.72
CA LYS A 20 18.76 0.86 -33.37
C LYS A 20 20.08 1.63 -33.49
N ALA A 21 21.18 1.02 -33.05
CA ALA A 21 22.51 1.62 -33.22
C ALA A 21 22.92 1.76 -34.69
N ILE A 22 22.61 0.76 -35.53
CA ILE A 22 22.89 0.79 -36.97
C ILE A 22 22.03 1.83 -37.69
N GLU A 23 20.75 1.95 -37.34
CA GLU A 23 19.86 2.98 -37.90
C GLU A 23 20.40 4.39 -37.63
N LYS A 24 20.95 4.62 -36.44
CA LYS A 24 21.44 5.95 -36.03
C LYS A 24 22.82 6.28 -36.58
N TYR A 25 23.78 5.36 -36.48
CA TYR A 25 25.19 5.64 -36.77
C TYR A 25 25.70 5.01 -38.06
N GLY A 26 24.92 4.11 -38.67
CA GLY A 26 25.31 3.38 -39.87
C GLY A 26 26.18 2.14 -39.57
N LEU A 27 26.08 1.15 -40.45
CA LEU A 27 26.67 -0.17 -40.26
C LEU A 27 28.20 -0.16 -40.15
N SER A 28 28.88 0.69 -40.93
CA SER A 28 30.35 0.79 -40.92
C SER A 28 30.89 1.38 -39.61
N TYR A 29 30.23 2.40 -39.07
CA TYR A 29 30.66 3.06 -37.83
C TYR A 29 30.48 2.15 -36.62
N VAL A 30 29.31 1.50 -36.54
CA VAL A 30 28.99 0.56 -35.45
C VAL A 30 29.95 -0.63 -35.46
N ALA A 31 30.24 -1.21 -36.64
CA ALA A 31 31.20 -2.30 -36.76
C ALA A 31 32.62 -1.91 -36.27
N GLN A 32 33.09 -0.72 -36.65
CA GLN A 32 34.38 -0.20 -36.22
C GLN A 32 34.43 0.06 -34.70
N LYS A 33 33.37 0.64 -34.13
CA LYS A 33 33.28 0.94 -32.71
C LYS A 33 33.22 -0.32 -31.84
N LEU A 34 32.58 -1.38 -32.34
CA LEU A 34 32.46 -2.68 -31.70
C LEU A 34 33.67 -3.59 -31.95
N GLY A 35 34.63 -3.20 -32.81
CA GLY A 35 35.80 -4.01 -33.13
C GLY A 35 35.48 -5.31 -33.89
N ILE A 36 34.36 -5.36 -34.62
CA ILE A 36 33.90 -6.55 -35.35
C ILE A 36 33.81 -6.29 -36.86
N ASP A 37 33.92 -7.36 -37.65
CA ASP A 37 33.73 -7.26 -39.09
C ASP A 37 32.26 -6.96 -39.46
N ARG A 38 32.06 -6.23 -40.56
CA ARG A 38 30.73 -5.85 -41.07
C ARG A 38 29.86 -7.07 -41.38
N SER A 39 30.45 -8.15 -41.90
CA SER A 39 29.77 -9.42 -42.15
C SER A 39 29.23 -10.03 -40.86
N THR A 40 30.02 -9.97 -39.79
CA THR A 40 29.65 -10.50 -38.47
C THR A 40 28.50 -9.70 -37.86
N LEU A 41 28.57 -8.36 -37.90
CA LEU A 41 27.47 -7.50 -37.45
C LEU A 41 26.19 -7.75 -38.25
N TYR A 42 26.29 -7.89 -39.57
CA TYR A 42 25.14 -8.20 -40.43
C TYR A 42 24.51 -9.55 -40.08
N LYS A 43 25.33 -10.58 -39.80
CA LYS A 43 24.85 -11.91 -39.39
C LYS A 43 24.11 -11.88 -38.05
N TYR A 44 24.54 -11.04 -37.09
CA TYR A 44 23.82 -10.85 -35.84
C TYR A 44 22.45 -10.22 -36.06
N VAL A 45 22.39 -9.13 -36.83
CA VAL A 45 21.14 -8.39 -37.11
C VAL A 45 20.15 -9.21 -37.92
N ALA A 46 20.65 -10.02 -38.85
CA ALA A 46 19.86 -10.91 -39.68
C ALA A 46 19.40 -12.19 -38.94
N GLY A 47 19.71 -12.34 -37.64
CA GLY A 47 19.31 -13.50 -36.84
C GLY A 47 19.97 -14.82 -37.27
N ARG A 48 21.05 -14.77 -38.06
CA ARG A 48 21.76 -15.95 -38.57
C ARG A 48 22.71 -16.56 -37.54
N VAL A 49 22.93 -15.88 -36.42
CA VAL A 49 23.74 -16.35 -35.29
C VAL A 49 22.87 -16.40 -34.04
N LYS A 50 22.85 -17.56 -33.38
CA LYS A 50 21.94 -17.85 -32.25
C LYS A 50 22.23 -17.06 -30.97
N LYS A 51 23.43 -16.50 -30.80
CA LYS A 51 23.81 -15.80 -29.57
C LYS A 51 24.75 -14.64 -29.88
N VAL A 52 24.36 -13.44 -29.46
CA VAL A 52 25.23 -12.26 -29.45
C VAL A 52 25.98 -12.23 -28.14
N GLN A 53 27.27 -11.88 -28.17
CA GLN A 53 28.08 -11.75 -26.96
C GLN A 53 27.62 -10.52 -26.15
N ASP A 54 27.59 -10.66 -24.83
CA ASP A 54 27.06 -9.62 -23.93
C ASP A 54 27.93 -8.36 -23.92
N GLU A 55 29.24 -8.52 -24.12
CA GLU A 55 30.18 -7.40 -24.26
C GLU A 55 29.81 -6.49 -25.44
N ILE A 56 29.45 -7.08 -26.60
CA ILE A 56 29.05 -6.33 -27.79
C ILE A 56 27.77 -5.52 -27.51
N ILE A 57 26.81 -6.12 -26.81
CA ILE A 57 25.55 -5.44 -26.46
C ILE A 57 25.78 -4.35 -25.42
N SER A 58 26.65 -4.56 -24.44
CA SER A 58 27.02 -3.53 -23.45
C SER A 58 27.62 -2.31 -24.13
N THR A 59 28.60 -2.51 -25.01
CA THR A 59 29.22 -1.41 -25.76
C THR A 59 28.22 -0.73 -26.69
N THR A 60 27.34 -1.49 -27.34
CA THR A 60 26.27 -0.92 -28.18
C THR A 60 25.29 -0.09 -27.34
N ALA A 61 24.95 -0.56 -26.14
CA ALA A 61 24.04 0.14 -25.25
C ALA A 61 24.62 1.47 -24.76
N GLU A 62 25.92 1.53 -24.49
CA GLU A 62 26.62 2.77 -24.14
C GLU A 62 26.61 3.81 -25.27
N MET A 63 26.42 3.39 -26.52
CA MET A 63 26.31 4.30 -27.68
C MET A 63 24.92 4.92 -27.82
N LEU A 64 23.90 4.40 -27.15
CA LEU A 64 22.50 4.83 -27.28
C LEU A 64 22.07 5.66 -26.06
N SER A 65 21.15 6.61 -26.27
CA SER A 65 20.54 7.34 -25.16
C SER A 65 19.60 6.42 -24.35
N VAL A 66 19.24 6.84 -23.14
CA VAL A 66 18.29 6.08 -22.28
C VAL A 66 16.94 5.88 -22.97
N GLU A 67 16.48 6.89 -23.70
CA GLU A 67 15.24 6.85 -24.48
C GLU A 67 15.33 5.86 -25.66
N GLU A 68 16.44 5.88 -26.40
CA GLU A 68 16.67 4.98 -27.54
C GLU A 68 16.84 3.52 -27.11
N LEU A 69 17.46 3.31 -25.95
CA LEU A 69 17.55 2.00 -25.31
C LEU A 69 16.18 1.50 -24.87
N SER A 70 15.37 2.38 -24.29
CA SER A 70 14.00 2.05 -23.91
C SER A 70 13.16 1.68 -25.13
N ASP A 71 13.26 2.44 -26.23
CA ASP A 71 12.58 2.12 -27.49
C ASP A 71 13.08 0.78 -28.08
N ALA A 72 14.39 0.51 -28.04
CA ALA A 72 14.95 -0.74 -28.55
C ALA A 72 14.53 -1.97 -27.71
N ILE A 73 14.48 -1.84 -26.38
CA ILE A 73 14.19 -2.95 -25.46
C ILE A 73 12.67 -3.20 -25.37
N TYR A 74 11.88 -2.14 -25.28
CA TYR A 74 10.44 -2.23 -25.02
C TYR A 74 9.57 -1.99 -26.26
N GLY A 75 10.14 -1.51 -27.37
CA GLY A 75 9.39 -1.21 -28.61
C GLY A 75 8.41 -0.04 -28.47
N LEU A 76 8.52 0.72 -27.39
CA LEU A 76 7.68 1.87 -27.11
C LEU A 76 8.38 3.10 -27.68
N LYS A 77 7.93 3.57 -28.84
CA LYS A 77 8.25 4.93 -29.28
C LYS A 77 7.76 5.87 -28.20
N THR A 78 8.68 6.42 -27.40
CA THR A 78 8.37 7.48 -26.46
C THR A 78 8.12 8.75 -27.26
N ILE A 79 6.90 8.86 -27.78
CA ILE A 79 6.38 10.14 -28.24
C ILE A 79 6.09 10.90 -26.96
N ASP A 80 6.66 12.09 -26.81
CA ASP A 80 6.28 12.99 -25.73
C ASP A 80 4.79 13.28 -25.86
N VAL A 81 3.99 12.83 -24.88
CA VAL A 81 2.54 12.96 -24.91
C VAL A 81 2.17 14.23 -24.16
N ASP A 82 1.81 15.26 -24.91
CA ASP A 82 1.27 16.50 -24.33
C ASP A 82 0.04 16.21 -23.44
N PRO A 83 -0.13 16.90 -22.29
CA PRO A 83 -1.29 16.72 -21.42
C PRO A 83 -2.65 16.81 -22.12
N THR A 84 -2.75 17.62 -23.18
CA THR A 84 -3.94 17.77 -24.02
C THR A 84 -4.26 16.49 -24.80
N VAL A 85 -3.22 15.83 -25.31
CA VAL A 85 -3.35 14.55 -26.02
C VAL A 85 -3.76 13.47 -25.03
N ALA A 86 -3.13 13.41 -23.86
CA ALA A 86 -3.54 12.48 -22.80
C ALA A 86 -5.02 12.66 -22.40
N LEU A 87 -5.46 13.91 -22.22
CA LEU A 87 -6.85 14.23 -21.91
C LEU A 87 -7.80 13.80 -23.03
N SER A 88 -7.41 14.00 -24.30
CA SER A 88 -8.23 13.60 -25.45
C SER A 88 -8.45 12.08 -25.51
N VAL A 89 -7.43 11.29 -25.12
CA VAL A 89 -7.52 9.83 -25.03
C VAL A 89 -8.52 9.42 -23.94
N ILE A 90 -8.48 10.08 -22.78
CA ILE A 90 -9.44 9.84 -21.68
C ILE A 90 -10.88 10.18 -22.13
N VAL A 91 -11.08 11.34 -22.76
CA VAL A 91 -12.40 11.76 -23.26
C VAL A 91 -12.93 10.77 -24.29
N LYS A 92 -12.07 10.24 -25.17
CA LYS A 92 -12.45 9.20 -26.12
C LYS A 92 -12.86 7.91 -25.41
N ALA A 93 -12.09 7.47 -24.41
CA ALA A 93 -12.42 6.30 -23.61
C ALA A 93 -13.74 6.45 -22.84
N MET A 94 -14.13 7.66 -22.45
CA MET A 94 -15.44 7.90 -21.82
C MET A 94 -16.62 7.75 -22.80
N ARG A 95 -16.44 8.09 -24.07
CA ARG A 95 -17.51 8.14 -25.08
C ARG A 95 -17.68 6.83 -25.85
N ASP A 96 -16.60 6.07 -26.04
CA ASP A 96 -16.57 4.84 -26.84
C ASP A 96 -16.25 3.63 -25.95
N GLU A 97 -17.20 2.71 -25.81
CA GLU A 97 -17.04 1.49 -25.00
C GLU A 97 -15.99 0.51 -25.55
N GLY A 98 -15.87 0.38 -26.87
CA GLY A 98 -14.89 -0.50 -27.50
C GLY A 98 -13.47 0.00 -27.26
N PHE A 99 -13.26 1.31 -27.46
CA PHE A 99 -11.97 1.95 -27.16
C PHE A 99 -11.65 1.91 -25.66
N ARG A 100 -12.66 2.09 -24.79
CA ARG A 100 -12.49 1.99 -23.33
C ARG A 100 -11.98 0.64 -22.88
N ASN A 101 -12.61 -0.44 -23.34
CA ASN A 101 -12.24 -1.79 -22.94
C ASN A 101 -10.83 -2.13 -23.42
N PHE A 102 -10.47 -1.72 -24.65
CA PHE A 102 -9.12 -1.83 -25.17
C PHE A 102 -8.11 -1.02 -24.34
N PHE A 103 -8.40 0.24 -24.06
CA PHE A 103 -7.54 1.13 -23.27
C PHE A 103 -7.33 0.59 -21.85
N LEU A 104 -8.39 0.14 -21.17
CA LEU A 104 -8.30 -0.48 -19.86
C LEU A 104 -7.47 -1.76 -19.89
N THR A 105 -7.61 -2.60 -20.93
CA THR A 105 -6.81 -3.82 -21.08
C THR A 105 -5.32 -3.49 -21.18
N LEU A 106 -4.95 -2.49 -21.98
CA LEU A 106 -3.57 -2.01 -22.06
C LEU A 106 -3.08 -1.46 -20.72
N LEU A 107 -3.90 -0.65 -20.05
CA LEU A 107 -3.58 -0.08 -18.75
C LEU A 107 -3.29 -1.20 -17.73
N TYR A 108 -4.15 -2.22 -17.66
CA TYR A 108 -3.96 -3.37 -16.78
C TYR A 108 -2.78 -4.26 -17.16
N GLN A 109 -2.44 -4.38 -18.44
CA GLN A 109 -1.33 -5.22 -18.91
C GLN A 109 0.02 -4.60 -18.57
N TYR A 110 0.17 -3.29 -18.77
CA TYR A 110 1.47 -2.62 -18.63
C TYR A 110 1.65 -1.90 -17.30
N MET A 111 0.57 -1.39 -16.70
CA MET A 111 0.62 -0.68 -15.43
C MET A 111 0.10 -1.54 -14.28
N ARG A 112 0.01 -2.87 -14.44
CA ARG A 112 -0.57 -3.78 -13.44
C ARG A 112 -0.04 -3.54 -12.04
N ASP A 113 1.27 -3.52 -11.88
CA ASP A 113 1.93 -3.44 -10.59
C ASP A 113 1.72 -2.05 -9.97
N TYR A 114 1.85 -0.99 -10.76
CA TYR A 114 1.57 0.39 -10.33
C TYR A 114 0.10 0.61 -9.94
N LEU A 115 -0.82 0.05 -10.73
CA LEU A 115 -2.25 0.10 -10.43
C LEU A 115 -2.56 -0.71 -9.19
N ASN A 116 -1.94 -1.86 -8.96
CA ASN A 116 -2.17 -2.64 -7.75
C ASN A 116 -1.67 -1.90 -6.49
N THR A 117 -0.52 -1.25 -6.57
CA THR A 117 0.02 -0.43 -5.47
C THR A 117 -0.82 0.83 -5.23
N THR A 118 -1.27 1.50 -6.29
CA THR A 118 -2.09 2.73 -6.18
C THR A 118 -3.53 2.40 -5.78
N THR A 119 -4.11 1.32 -6.30
CA THR A 119 -5.48 0.87 -5.99
C THR A 119 -5.58 0.35 -4.56
N SER A 120 -4.50 -0.18 -3.99
CA SER A 120 -4.45 -0.62 -2.60
C SER A 120 -4.14 0.50 -1.60
N THR A 121 -3.82 1.71 -2.09
CA THR A 121 -3.48 2.85 -1.24
C THR A 121 -4.62 3.86 -1.20
N TYR A 122 -5.02 4.28 -0.01
CA TYR A 122 -6.04 5.31 0.19
C TYR A 122 -5.41 6.62 0.64
N ILE A 123 -5.57 7.68 -0.16
CA ILE A 123 -5.10 9.03 0.19
C ILE A 123 -6.13 9.68 1.12
N VAL A 124 -5.70 10.05 2.33
CA VAL A 124 -6.56 10.65 3.34
C VAL A 124 -6.62 12.16 3.16
N SER A 125 -7.83 12.69 2.94
CA SER A 125 -8.03 14.14 2.87
C SER A 125 -8.32 14.75 4.25
N GLU A 126 -8.15 16.07 4.38
CA GLU A 126 -8.52 16.78 5.61
C GLU A 126 -10.02 16.66 5.93
N GLU A 127 -10.86 16.61 4.89
CA GLU A 127 -12.30 16.37 5.03
C GLU A 127 -12.61 15.03 5.68
N ASP A 128 -11.82 14.00 5.40
CA ASP A 128 -12.00 12.67 5.97
C ASP A 128 -11.74 12.64 7.46
N VAL A 129 -10.71 13.38 7.89
CA VAL A 129 -10.38 13.55 9.31
C VAL A 129 -11.49 14.32 10.03
N LYS A 130 -12.04 15.36 9.41
CA LYS A 130 -13.18 16.13 9.96
C LYS A 130 -14.45 15.27 10.06
N LYS A 131 -14.77 14.50 9.01
CA LYS A 131 -15.89 13.55 9.02
C LYS A 131 -15.74 12.52 10.13
N PHE A 132 -14.54 11.97 10.29
CA PHE A 132 -14.27 11.05 11.38
C PHE A 132 -14.47 11.68 12.75
N GLU A 133 -14.08 12.94 12.92
CA GLU A 133 -14.27 13.67 14.17
C GLU A 133 -15.76 13.86 14.51
N VAL A 134 -16.59 14.20 13.51
CA VAL A 134 -18.05 14.31 13.66
C VAL A 134 -18.66 12.96 14.02
N LEU A 135 -18.23 11.87 13.37
CA LEU A 135 -18.71 10.51 13.68
C LEU A 135 -18.33 10.01 15.08
N LEU A 136 -17.37 10.65 15.73
CA LEU A 136 -16.99 10.37 17.12
C LEU A 136 -17.79 11.19 18.14
N SER A 137 -18.74 12.04 17.73
CA SER A 137 -19.57 12.86 18.63
C SER A 137 -20.31 12.05 19.68
N ASP A 138 -20.73 10.83 19.33
CA ASP A 138 -21.49 9.93 20.22
C ASP A 138 -20.61 9.25 21.28
N LYS A 139 -19.30 9.51 21.29
CA LYS A 139 -18.35 8.93 22.26
C LYS A 139 -17.98 9.94 23.33
N SER A 140 -17.55 9.42 24.49
CA SER A 140 -17.04 10.27 25.55
C SER A 140 -15.86 11.12 25.07
N LYS A 141 -15.76 12.35 25.58
CA LYS A 141 -14.71 13.31 25.22
C LYS A 141 -13.31 12.71 25.29
N SER A 142 -13.00 12.03 26.40
CA SER A 142 -11.72 11.34 26.58
C SER A 142 -11.44 10.28 25.50
N THR A 143 -12.46 9.52 25.10
CA THR A 143 -12.32 8.53 24.02
C THR A 143 -12.12 9.18 22.66
N LYS A 144 -12.84 10.26 22.38
CA LYS A 144 -12.70 11.04 21.14
C LYS A 144 -11.28 11.60 21.02
N ASP A 145 -10.81 12.29 22.05
CA ASP A 145 -9.49 12.93 22.07
C ASP A 145 -8.37 11.89 21.93
N MET A 146 -8.49 10.76 22.63
CA MET A 146 -7.54 9.65 22.51
C MET A 146 -7.48 9.10 21.08
N ARG A 147 -8.64 8.80 20.46
CA ARG A 147 -8.69 8.23 19.11
C ARG A 147 -8.17 9.21 18.06
N MET A 148 -8.52 10.49 18.18
CA MET A 148 -8.04 11.52 17.26
C MET A 148 -6.52 11.71 17.37
N ARG A 149 -5.97 11.70 18.59
CA ARG A 149 -4.52 11.82 18.81
C ARG A 149 -3.75 10.68 18.14
N TYR A 150 -4.17 9.44 18.37
CA TYR A 150 -3.49 8.28 17.77
C TYR A 150 -3.71 8.16 16.27
N LEU A 151 -4.89 8.54 15.76
CA LEU A 151 -5.13 8.59 14.32
C LEU A 151 -4.23 9.64 13.64
N LYS A 152 -4.19 10.88 14.15
CA LYS A 152 -3.35 11.94 13.58
C LYS A 152 -1.86 11.57 13.60
N ARG A 153 -1.40 10.92 14.67
CA ARG A 153 -0.03 10.39 14.75
C ARG A 153 0.23 9.38 13.63
N ALA A 154 -0.61 8.36 13.52
CA ALA A 154 -0.44 7.33 12.49
C ALA A 154 -0.53 7.90 11.06
N LEU A 155 -1.44 8.83 10.80
CA LEU A 155 -1.57 9.48 9.49
C LEU A 155 -0.34 10.34 9.14
N SER A 156 0.23 11.04 10.11
CA SER A 156 1.44 11.84 9.91
C SER A 156 2.65 10.97 9.58
N GLU A 157 2.78 9.81 10.23
CA GLU A 157 3.85 8.84 9.96
C GLU A 157 3.68 8.19 8.58
N LEU A 158 2.43 7.97 8.12
CA LEU A 158 2.11 7.45 6.78
C LEU A 158 2.12 8.51 5.66
N SER A 159 2.47 9.76 5.95
CA SER A 159 2.33 10.87 4.99
C SER A 159 0.92 10.96 4.37
N TYR A 160 -0.12 10.60 5.13
CA TYR A 160 -1.52 10.55 4.71
C TYR A 160 -1.86 9.51 3.61
N GLU A 161 -0.95 8.58 3.34
CA GLU A 161 -1.15 7.48 2.39
C GLU A 161 -1.37 6.15 3.13
N LEU A 162 -2.63 5.69 3.20
CA LEU A 162 -2.97 4.43 3.85
C LEU A 162 -2.74 3.26 2.90
N SER A 163 -1.61 2.58 3.04
CA SER A 163 -1.34 1.30 2.37
C SER A 163 -1.34 0.13 3.37
N PRO A 164 -1.64 -1.10 2.92
CA PRO A 164 -1.61 -2.29 3.78
C PRO A 164 -0.28 -2.48 4.49
N ASP A 165 0.81 -2.24 3.77
CA ASP A 165 2.18 -2.47 4.27
C ASP A 165 2.63 -1.33 5.19
N GLY A 166 2.35 -0.07 4.83
CA GLY A 166 2.65 1.07 5.71
C GLY A 166 1.93 0.96 7.06
N ILE A 167 0.66 0.53 7.06
CA ILE A 167 -0.07 0.32 8.33
C ILE A 167 0.60 -0.77 9.18
N ARG A 168 1.10 -1.86 8.57
CA ARG A 168 1.79 -2.92 9.31
C ARG A 168 3.10 -2.42 9.90
N GLU A 169 3.88 -1.68 9.13
CA GLU A 169 5.17 -1.14 9.51
C GLU A 169 5.05 -0.25 10.75
N ILE A 170 4.16 0.74 10.74
CA ILE A 170 3.93 1.62 11.91
C ILE A 170 3.48 0.85 13.16
N LEU A 171 2.64 -0.17 12.98
CA LEU A 171 2.19 -0.97 14.12
C LEU A 171 3.31 -1.82 14.72
N ILE A 172 4.33 -2.19 13.93
CA ILE A 172 5.52 -2.90 14.39
C ILE A 172 6.51 -1.92 15.04
N GLU A 173 6.69 -0.73 14.47
CA GLU A 173 7.60 0.31 14.96
C GLU A 173 7.10 1.07 16.19
N ALA A 174 5.82 0.91 16.54
CA ALA A 174 5.21 1.60 17.66
C ALA A 174 5.94 1.37 19.00
N ASP A 175 6.18 2.47 19.73
CA ASP A 175 6.94 2.54 20.99
C ASP A 175 6.53 1.51 22.07
N SER A 176 5.25 1.13 22.11
CA SER A 176 4.74 0.16 23.07
C SER A 176 3.55 -0.63 22.54
N PRO A 177 3.28 -1.83 23.08
CA PRO A 177 2.12 -2.64 22.69
C PRO A 177 0.78 -1.91 22.90
N ASN A 178 0.70 -1.04 23.91
CA ASN A 178 -0.51 -0.25 24.19
C ASN A 178 -0.69 0.86 23.14
N VAL A 179 0.38 1.55 22.78
CA VAL A 179 0.36 2.57 21.72
C VAL A 179 -0.01 1.94 20.38
N ALA A 180 0.62 0.81 20.01
CA ALA A 180 0.27 0.03 18.82
C ALA A 180 -1.20 -0.38 18.81
N ARG A 181 -1.73 -0.85 19.95
CA ARG A 181 -3.14 -1.20 20.10
C ARG A 181 -4.06 -0.01 19.90
N HIS A 182 -3.75 1.16 20.46
CA HIS A 182 -4.58 2.36 20.30
C HIS A 182 -4.54 2.91 18.88
N MET A 183 -3.37 2.88 18.22
CA MET A 183 -3.25 3.21 16.80
C MET A 183 -4.07 2.25 15.93
N ALA A 184 -3.88 0.93 16.09
CA ALA A 184 -4.62 -0.08 15.34
C ALA A 184 -6.14 0.04 15.50
N ASN A 185 -6.63 0.29 16.73
CA ASN A 185 -8.06 0.49 16.97
C ASN A 185 -8.60 1.76 16.30
N SER A 186 -7.83 2.85 16.32
CA SER A 186 -8.23 4.13 15.72
C SER A 186 -8.27 4.01 14.19
N LEU A 187 -7.24 3.39 13.60
CA LEU A 187 -7.18 3.10 12.16
C LEU A 187 -8.30 2.16 11.71
N LYS A 188 -8.57 1.06 12.41
CA LYS A 188 -9.69 0.16 12.06
C LYS A 188 -11.02 0.87 12.08
N LEU A 189 -11.26 1.74 13.06
CA LEU A 189 -12.50 2.48 13.13
C LEU A 189 -12.60 3.48 11.97
N PHE A 190 -11.53 4.23 11.70
CA PHE A 190 -11.46 5.17 10.58
C PHE A 190 -11.74 4.48 9.23
N ILE A 191 -11.10 3.34 8.99
CA ILE A 191 -11.32 2.54 7.77
C ILE A 191 -12.77 2.05 7.71
N LYS A 192 -13.31 1.55 8.82
CA LYS A 192 -14.68 1.02 8.88
C LYS A 192 -15.75 2.09 8.63
N THR A 193 -15.50 3.34 9.03
CA THR A 193 -16.50 4.40 8.93
C THR A 193 -16.30 5.26 7.68
N VAL A 194 -15.11 5.85 7.49
CA VAL A 194 -14.87 6.83 6.43
C VAL A 194 -14.46 6.15 5.13
N VAL A 195 -13.45 5.29 5.17
CA VAL A 195 -12.94 4.64 3.95
C VAL A 195 -14.01 3.72 3.35
N LYS A 196 -14.75 3.00 4.19
CA LYS A 196 -15.84 2.12 3.74
C LYS A 196 -16.97 2.86 3.03
N GLU A 197 -17.28 4.08 3.45
CA GLU A 197 -18.32 4.92 2.83
C GLU A 197 -17.89 5.34 1.42
N LYS A 198 -16.61 5.69 1.22
CA LYS A 198 -16.09 6.09 -0.10
C LYS A 198 -15.79 4.91 -1.03
N ASN A 199 -15.10 3.90 -0.52
CA ASN A 199 -14.66 2.74 -1.30
C ASN A 199 -14.72 1.45 -0.46
N PRO A 200 -15.84 0.70 -0.55
CA PRO A 200 -16.03 -0.53 0.21
C PRO A 200 -14.98 -1.62 -0.05
N GLY A 201 -14.52 -1.75 -1.30
CA GLY A 201 -13.54 -2.77 -1.69
C GLY A 201 -12.17 -2.51 -1.07
N LEU A 202 -11.69 -1.27 -1.19
CA LEU A 202 -10.43 -0.84 -0.59
C LEU A 202 -10.48 -0.88 0.94
N ALA A 203 -11.61 -0.50 1.53
CA ALA A 203 -11.80 -0.59 2.98
C ALA A 203 -11.65 -2.03 3.50
N HIS A 204 -12.16 -3.04 2.76
CA HIS A 204 -12.01 -4.43 3.16
C HIS A 204 -10.54 -4.88 3.11
N LEU A 205 -9.82 -4.49 2.06
CA LEU A 205 -8.39 -4.79 1.89
C LEU A 205 -7.57 -4.17 3.03
N LEU A 206 -7.74 -2.88 3.31
CA LEU A 206 -7.05 -2.17 4.39
C LEU A 206 -7.45 -2.68 5.78
N TYR A 207 -8.72 -3.05 5.98
CA TYR A 207 -9.19 -3.53 7.29
C TYR A 207 -8.65 -4.93 7.62
N SER A 208 -8.48 -5.78 6.62
CA SER A 208 -7.99 -7.16 6.76
C SER A 208 -6.47 -7.27 6.77
N SER A 209 -5.74 -6.24 6.34
CA SER A 209 -4.28 -6.28 6.25
C SER A 209 -3.56 -6.39 7.59
N PHE A 210 -4.18 -5.94 8.70
CA PHE A 210 -3.57 -5.93 10.02
C PHE A 210 -4.52 -6.38 11.14
N THR A 211 -3.94 -6.90 12.21
CA THR A 211 -4.64 -7.32 13.42
C THR A 211 -4.30 -6.40 14.58
N VAL A 212 -5.24 -6.22 15.52
CA VAL A 212 -5.00 -5.38 16.70
C VAL A 212 -4.13 -6.17 17.68
N PRO A 213 -2.96 -5.66 18.08
CA PRO A 213 -2.12 -6.30 19.08
C PRO A 213 -2.92 -6.54 20.38
N LYS A 214 -2.95 -7.80 20.84
CA LYS A 214 -3.53 -8.14 22.13
C LYS A 214 -2.45 -7.96 23.19
N GLY A 215 -2.68 -7.04 24.13
CA GLY A 215 -1.82 -6.93 25.31
C GLY A 215 -1.91 -8.21 26.14
N LYS A 216 -0.78 -8.74 26.59
CA LYS A 216 -0.76 -9.76 27.64
C LYS A 216 -1.15 -9.06 28.94
N TYR A 217 -2.32 -9.37 29.49
CA TYR A 217 -2.70 -8.88 30.81
C TYR A 217 -1.70 -9.44 31.83
N LYS A 218 -0.80 -8.59 32.36
CA LYS A 218 0.12 -8.98 33.43
C LYS A 218 -0.61 -9.28 34.74
N HIS A 219 -1.77 -8.65 34.93
CA HIS A 219 -2.53 -8.77 36.16
C HIS A 219 -3.85 -9.47 35.88
N ARG A 220 -3.96 -10.72 36.32
CA ARG A 220 -5.24 -11.28 36.73
C ARG A 220 -5.30 -11.03 38.23
N PRO A 221 -6.21 -10.20 38.75
CA PRO A 221 -6.34 -10.09 40.20
C PRO A 221 -6.60 -11.49 40.75
N GLU A 222 -5.85 -11.89 41.78
CA GLU A 222 -6.15 -13.13 42.48
C GLU A 222 -7.56 -13.04 43.04
N ASN A 223 -8.31 -14.14 42.95
CA ASN A 223 -9.64 -14.19 43.55
C ASN A 223 -9.49 -13.95 45.05
N LEU A 224 -10.21 -12.97 45.59
CA LEU A 224 -10.20 -12.70 47.03
C LEU A 224 -10.67 -13.96 47.77
N ASN A 225 -9.91 -14.38 48.79
CA ASN A 225 -10.33 -15.47 49.66
C ASN A 225 -11.58 -15.04 50.47
N ILE A 226 -12.44 -15.99 50.81
CA ILE A 226 -13.67 -15.77 51.59
C ILE A 226 -13.36 -15.06 52.92
N GLU A 227 -12.23 -15.40 53.56
CA GLU A 227 -11.78 -14.74 54.79
C GLU A 227 -11.40 -13.28 54.57
N THR A 228 -10.77 -12.96 53.44
CA THR A 228 -10.42 -11.59 53.06
C THR A 228 -11.68 -10.79 52.75
N LEU A 229 -12.68 -11.41 52.11
CA LEU A 229 -13.99 -10.79 51.87
C LEU A 229 -14.73 -10.49 53.17
N LYS A 230 -14.73 -11.42 54.15
CA LYS A 230 -15.32 -11.19 55.47
C LYS A 230 -14.64 -10.02 56.19
N LYS A 231 -13.31 -9.98 56.20
CA LYS A 231 -12.56 -8.86 56.79
C LYS A 231 -12.81 -7.53 56.10
N ILE A 232 -12.94 -7.52 54.77
CA ILE A 232 -13.30 -6.31 54.02
C ILE A 232 -14.73 -5.89 54.36
N PHE A 233 -15.67 -6.84 54.45
CA PHE A 233 -17.07 -6.59 54.80
C PHE A 233 -17.20 -6.00 56.21
N ASP A 234 -16.51 -6.59 57.19
CA ASP A 234 -16.49 -6.11 58.58
C ASP A 234 -15.76 -4.75 58.73
N ALA A 235 -14.85 -4.42 57.81
CA ALA A 235 -14.10 -3.16 57.81
C ALA A 235 -14.79 -2.03 57.02
N ILE A 236 -15.87 -2.31 56.28
CA ILE A 236 -16.66 -1.26 55.62
C ILE A 236 -17.64 -0.69 56.66
N GLU A 237 -17.18 0.29 57.43
CA GLU A 237 -18.08 1.18 58.18
C GLU A 237 -18.61 2.26 57.23
N HIS A 238 -19.73 1.97 56.56
CA HIS A 238 -20.45 2.94 55.73
C HIS A 238 -21.82 3.22 56.37
N GLN A 239 -22.16 4.49 56.62
CA GLN A 239 -23.44 4.88 57.27
C GLN A 239 -24.69 4.36 56.55
N GLY A 240 -24.61 4.08 55.25
CA GLY A 240 -25.71 3.47 54.47
C GLY A 240 -25.95 1.98 54.70
N ALA A 241 -25.08 1.26 55.41
CA ALA A 241 -25.30 -0.15 55.76
C ALA A 241 -26.07 -0.32 57.08
N ILE A 242 -26.10 0.71 57.92
CA ILE A 242 -26.72 0.69 59.26
C ILE A 242 -28.18 1.20 59.20
N GLU A 243 -28.56 2.00 58.20
CA GLU A 243 -29.95 2.45 57.98
C GLU A 243 -30.85 1.44 57.21
N GLY A 244 -30.41 0.18 57.09
CA GLY A 244 -31.16 -0.88 56.43
C GLY A 244 -32.09 -1.70 57.34
N ASP A 245 -32.07 -1.50 58.65
CA ASP A 245 -32.83 -2.32 59.61
C ASP A 245 -34.22 -1.75 59.96
N SER A 246 -34.85 -1.07 59.00
CA SER A 246 -36.30 -0.86 59.05
C SER A 246 -36.90 -0.86 57.65
N ARG A 247 -37.57 -1.98 57.33
CA ARG A 247 -38.40 -2.28 56.14
C ARG A 247 -37.69 -2.89 54.93
N ILE A 248 -37.33 -4.17 55.02
CA ILE A 248 -37.58 -5.09 53.90
C ILE A 248 -38.13 -6.41 54.47
N HIS A 249 -39.46 -6.47 54.64
CA HIS A 249 -40.18 -7.74 54.55
C HIS A 249 -40.05 -8.20 53.09
N CYS A 250 -39.21 -9.19 52.82
CA CYS A 250 -39.31 -10.01 51.63
C CYS A 250 -39.57 -11.44 52.09
N ASP A 251 -40.84 -11.83 52.01
CA ASP A 251 -41.30 -13.20 52.19
C ASP A 251 -40.56 -14.13 51.23
N PHE A 252 -39.64 -14.93 51.78
CA PHE A 252 -39.09 -16.10 51.14
C PHE A 252 -39.79 -17.33 51.70
N ASN A 253 -41.04 -17.52 51.28
CA ASN A 253 -41.72 -18.82 51.32
C ASN A 253 -42.92 -18.76 50.38
N LEU A 254 -42.73 -19.22 49.15
CA LEU A 254 -43.64 -20.13 48.46
C LEU A 254 -43.02 -20.42 47.09
N PHE A 255 -42.53 -21.64 46.90
CA PHE A 255 -43.02 -22.56 45.87
C PHE A 255 -42.22 -23.85 46.02
N LEU A 256 -42.84 -24.80 46.72
CA LEU A 256 -42.88 -26.21 46.33
C LEU A 256 -43.37 -26.32 44.88
#